data_AF-A0A971KST9-F1
#
_entry.id   AF-A0A971KST9-F1
#
_cell.length_a   1.000
_cell.length_b   1.000
_cell.length_c   1.000
_cell.angle_alpha   90.00
_cell.angle_beta   90.00
_cell.angle_gamma   90.00
#
_symmetry.space_group_name_H-M   'P 1'
#
loop_
_entity.id
_entity.type
_entity.pdbx_description
1 polymer ?
#
loop_
_entity_poly.entity_id
_entity_poly.type
_entity_poly.pdbx_seq_one_letter_code
_entity_poly.pdbx_strand_id
1 'polypeptide(L)'
;CNITGRFDRIVKLADDAVLIADYKTSGQTSSDKMHEKAFSKEGWTEVQMPLYLLACKKKGYKYASMNLLYVNDEVFGEKNRSKMVPGFLRTASFNMGCGPEYGKEVTESDMAVFEENLRQLLDKIKTDNVFSPDPNADKNARTCKNRNKNMRCEFEAFCEAVSNGNQDDEK
;
A
#
# COMPACT_ATOMS: atom_id res chain seq x y z
N CYS A 1 18.24 5.21 5.27
CA CYS A 1 17.25 4.18 5.62
C CYS A 1 17.56 2.86 4.94
N ASN A 2 17.82 1.82 5.73
CA ASN A 2 17.86 0.44 5.27
C ASN A 2 16.42 -0.07 5.23
N ILE A 3 15.96 -0.46 4.05
CA ILE A 3 14.60 -1.00 3.85
C ILE A 3 14.75 -2.52 3.79
N THR A 4 14.02 -3.22 4.67
CA THR A 4 13.93 -4.68 4.67
C THR A 4 12.49 -5.10 4.48
N GLY A 5 12.28 -6.11 3.65
CA GLY A 5 10.96 -6.64 3.33
C GLY A 5 11.09 -7.82 2.37
N ARG A 6 9.95 -8.39 1.99
CA ARG A 6 9.88 -9.51 1.05
C ARG A 6 8.90 -9.18 -0.07
N PHE A 7 9.37 -9.20 -1.30
CA PHE A 7 8.47 -9.21 -2.46
C PHE A 7 7.78 -10.57 -2.52
N ASP A 8 6.47 -10.60 -2.78
CA ASP A 8 5.77 -11.85 -3.06
C ASP A 8 6.36 -12.53 -4.29
N ARG A 9 6.57 -11.77 -5.36
CA ARG A 9 7.24 -12.24 -6.58
C ARG A 9 7.97 -11.11 -7.29
N ILE A 10 9.15 -11.45 -7.81
CA ILE A 10 9.92 -10.61 -8.74
C ILE A 10 10.10 -11.34 -10.06
N VAL A 11 9.92 -10.63 -11.16
CA VAL A 11 10.06 -11.11 -12.53
C VAL A 11 11.09 -10.22 -13.21
N LYS A 12 12.16 -10.83 -13.73
CA LYS A 12 13.16 -10.11 -14.52
C LYS A 12 12.58 -9.87 -15.92
N LEU A 13 12.48 -8.61 -16.33
CA LEU A 13 12.04 -8.22 -17.67
C LEU A 13 13.24 -8.02 -18.61
N ALA A 14 14.31 -7.41 -18.10
CA ALA A 14 15.59 -7.23 -18.76
C ALA A 14 16.72 -7.17 -17.71
N ASP A 15 17.96 -6.91 -18.13
CA ASP A 15 19.10 -6.84 -17.19
C ASP A 15 18.96 -5.73 -16.15
N ASP A 16 18.41 -4.58 -16.53
CA ASP A 16 18.19 -3.41 -15.67
C ASP A 16 16.71 -3.15 -15.35
N ALA A 17 15.81 -4.08 -15.72
CA ALA A 17 14.36 -3.91 -15.60
C ALA A 17 13.66 -5.09 -14.90
N VAL A 18 12.80 -4.78 -13.93
CA VAL A 18 12.05 -5.79 -13.17
C VAL A 18 10.57 -5.44 -13.00
N LEU A 19 9.75 -6.47 -12.88
CA LEU A 19 8.36 -6.37 -12.46
C LEU A 19 8.17 -7.09 -11.13
N ILE A 20 7.59 -6.40 -10.16
CA ILE A 20 7.16 -6.95 -8.89
C ILE A 20 5.67 -7.25 -8.99
N ALA A 21 5.27 -8.44 -8.57
CA ALA A 21 3.87 -8.83 -8.45
C ALA A 21 3.59 -9.16 -6.99
N ASP A 22 2.57 -8.51 -6.44
CA ASP A 22 2.09 -8.68 -5.08
C ASP A 22 0.63 -9.16 -5.13
N TYR A 23 0.40 -10.32 -4.53
CA TYR A 23 -0.85 -11.04 -4.69
C TYR A 23 -1.79 -10.65 -3.56
N LYS A 24 -2.98 -10.16 -3.92
CA LYS A 24 -4.02 -9.77 -2.98
C LYS A 24 -5.20 -10.72 -3.10
N THR A 25 -5.69 -11.21 -1.98
CA THR A 25 -6.86 -12.09 -1.90
C THR A 25 -8.18 -11.32 -1.77
N SER A 26 -8.12 -10.00 -1.55
CA SER A 26 -9.31 -9.16 -1.40
C SER A 26 -9.03 -7.71 -1.80
N GLY A 27 -10.12 -6.96 -2.03
CA GLY A 27 -10.08 -5.59 -2.51
C GLY A 27 -9.92 -5.50 -4.04
N GLN A 28 -10.26 -4.34 -4.60
CA GLN A 28 -10.00 -3.98 -5.99
C GLN A 28 -9.86 -2.46 -6.08
N THR A 29 -8.91 -1.98 -6.88
CA THR A 29 -8.70 -0.54 -7.07
C THR A 29 -7.99 -0.29 -8.41
N SER A 30 -8.02 0.95 -8.89
CA SER A 30 -7.33 1.36 -10.12
C SER A 30 -5.95 1.93 -9.85
N SER A 31 -5.08 1.90 -10.85
CA SER A 31 -3.74 2.50 -10.77
C SER A 31 -3.80 4.00 -10.40
N ASP A 32 -4.73 4.77 -10.97
CA ASP A 32 -4.88 6.20 -10.67
C ASP A 32 -5.21 6.44 -9.18
N LYS A 33 -6.20 5.72 -8.64
CA LYS A 33 -6.58 5.86 -7.23
C LYS A 33 -5.45 5.46 -6.28
N MET A 34 -4.60 4.51 -6.67
CA MET A 34 -3.44 4.15 -5.88
C MET A 34 -2.36 5.23 -5.95
N HIS A 35 -2.16 5.82 -7.14
CA HIS A 35 -1.18 6.89 -7.33
C HIS A 35 -1.51 8.11 -6.46
N GLU A 36 -2.78 8.55 -6.47
CA GLU A 36 -3.28 9.62 -5.61
C GLU A 36 -3.02 9.34 -4.12
N LYS A 37 -3.17 8.09 -3.68
CA LYS A 37 -2.94 7.67 -2.29
C LYS A 37 -1.47 7.54 -1.92
N ALA A 38 -0.60 7.30 -2.90
CA ALA A 38 0.82 7.04 -2.69
C ALA A 38 1.67 8.32 -2.72
N PHE A 39 1.30 9.27 -3.57
CA PHE A 39 2.12 10.46 -3.88
C PHE A 39 1.45 11.79 -3.51
N SER A 40 0.48 11.75 -2.59
CA SER A 40 -0.13 12.97 -2.03
C SER A 40 0.85 13.76 -1.16
N LYS A 41 0.83 15.09 -1.32
CA LYS A 41 1.60 16.04 -0.50
C LYS A 41 1.02 16.24 0.90
N GLU A 42 -0.25 15.91 1.11
CA GLU A 42 -0.93 16.04 2.40
C GLU A 42 -0.76 14.80 3.29
N GLY A 43 -0.10 13.77 2.77
CA GLY A 43 0.09 12.48 3.43
C GLY A 43 -0.47 11.34 2.59
N TRP A 44 0.18 10.19 2.71
CA TRP A 44 -0.19 8.98 1.97
C TRP A 44 -1.09 8.05 2.77
N THR A 45 -1.81 7.20 2.03
CA THR A 45 -2.51 6.04 2.60
C THR A 45 -2.15 4.74 1.88
N GLU A 46 -1.36 4.82 0.80
CA GLU A 46 -0.76 3.68 0.12
C GLU A 46 0.77 3.82 0.18
N VAL A 47 1.42 2.88 0.85
CA VAL A 47 2.85 2.95 1.15
C VAL A 47 3.62 1.79 0.54
N GLN A 48 2.94 0.65 0.29
CA GLN A 48 3.59 -0.60 -0.08
C GLN A 48 4.16 -0.55 -1.50
N MET A 49 3.34 -0.14 -2.47
CA MET A 49 3.76 -0.08 -3.88
C MET A 49 4.98 0.82 -4.13
N PRO A 50 4.99 2.10 -3.69
CA PRO A 50 6.15 2.98 -3.89
C PRO A 50 7.39 2.52 -3.11
N LEU A 51 7.24 1.88 -1.94
CA LEU A 51 8.37 1.30 -1.22
C LEU A 51 9.07 0.20 -2.01
N TYR A 52 8.31 -0.64 -2.72
CA TYR A 52 8.88 -1.69 -3.55
C TYR A 52 9.64 -1.12 -4.76
N LEU A 53 9.12 -0.07 -5.38
CA LEU A 53 9.84 0.66 -6.44
C LEU A 53 11.14 1.28 -5.92
N LEU A 54 11.09 1.95 -4.76
CA LEU A 54 12.25 2.52 -4.10
C LEU A 54 13.31 1.45 -3.77
N ALA A 55 12.88 0.28 -3.28
CA ALA A 55 13.77 -0.83 -3.00
C ALA A 55 14.46 -1.36 -4.26
N CYS A 56 13.74 -1.43 -5.39
CA CYS A 56 14.33 -1.81 -6.68
C CYS A 56 15.35 -0.79 -7.19
N LYS A 57 15.03 0.51 -7.10
CA LYS A 57 15.97 1.59 -7.43
C LYS A 57 17.25 1.47 -6.59
N LYS A 58 17.13 1.26 -5.28
CA LYS A 58 18.27 1.07 -4.37
C LYS A 58 19.08 -0.20 -4.64
N LYS A 59 18.47 -1.23 -5.24
CA LYS A 59 19.16 -2.44 -5.70
C LYS A 59 19.88 -2.25 -7.05
N GLY A 60 19.74 -1.09 -7.69
CA GLY A 60 20.41 -0.77 -8.95
C GLY A 60 19.59 -1.02 -10.21
N TYR A 61 18.29 -1.34 -10.09
CA TYR A 61 17.42 -1.43 -11.26
C TYR A 61 17.11 -0.03 -11.79
N LYS A 62 17.31 0.16 -13.10
CA LYS A 62 17.00 1.42 -13.79
C LYS A 62 15.50 1.55 -14.03
N TYR A 63 14.83 0.43 -14.28
CA TYR A 63 13.39 0.38 -14.54
C TYR A 63 12.72 -0.62 -13.60
N ALA A 64 11.56 -0.24 -13.06
CA ALA A 64 10.78 -1.13 -12.21
C ALA A 64 9.28 -0.95 -12.44
N SER A 65 8.53 -2.03 -12.35
CA SER A 65 7.06 -2.01 -12.32
C SER A 65 6.58 -2.72 -11.06
N MET A 66 5.54 -2.22 -10.41
CA MET A 66 4.94 -2.85 -9.25
C MET A 66 3.45 -3.08 -9.50
N ASN A 67 3.03 -4.34 -9.45
CA ASN A 67 1.68 -4.78 -9.78
C ASN A 67 1.00 -5.41 -8.57
N LEU A 68 -0.21 -4.94 -8.28
CA LEU A 68 -1.14 -5.63 -7.41
C LEU A 68 -2.02 -6.55 -8.25
N LEU A 69 -1.97 -7.84 -7.95
CA LEU A 69 -2.77 -8.87 -8.60
C LEU A 69 -3.85 -9.34 -7.64
N TYR A 70 -5.10 -8.96 -7.91
CA TYR A 70 -6.24 -9.36 -7.09
C TYR A 70 -6.77 -10.72 -7.53
N VAL A 71 -6.34 -11.76 -6.82
CA VAL A 71 -6.76 -13.15 -7.06
C VAL A 71 -8.02 -13.39 -6.23
N ASN A 72 -9.18 -13.42 -6.88
CA ASN A 72 -10.45 -13.77 -6.23
C ASN A 72 -10.70 -15.29 -6.38
N ASP A 73 -11.08 -15.99 -5.32
CA ASP A 73 -11.37 -17.43 -5.35
C ASP A 73 -12.48 -17.79 -6.36
N GLU A 74 -13.43 -16.88 -6.60
CA GLU A 74 -14.51 -17.07 -7.59
C GLU A 74 -14.01 -17.16 -9.04
N VAL A 75 -12.80 -16.66 -9.33
CA VAL A 75 -12.13 -16.71 -10.64
C VAL A 75 -11.86 -18.16 -11.05
N PHE A 76 -11.65 -19.05 -10.06
CA PHE A 76 -11.43 -20.48 -10.27
C PHE A 76 -12.71 -21.32 -10.10
N GLY A 77 -13.85 -20.68 -9.79
CA GLY A 77 -15.15 -21.35 -9.70
C GLY A 77 -15.63 -21.86 -11.06
N GLU A 78 -16.32 -23.00 -11.07
CA GLU A 78 -16.80 -23.68 -12.29
C GLU A 78 -17.54 -22.75 -13.28
N LYS A 79 -18.29 -21.77 -12.77
CA LYS A 79 -19.08 -20.81 -13.57
C LYS A 79 -18.24 -19.80 -14.36
N ASN A 80 -16.97 -19.62 -13.99
CA ASN A 80 -16.09 -18.60 -14.53
C ASN A 80 -14.92 -19.17 -15.35
N ARG A 81 -14.77 -20.50 -15.37
CA ARG A 81 -13.68 -21.24 -16.04
C ARG A 81 -13.61 -20.99 -17.56
N SER A 82 -14.73 -20.66 -18.21
CA SER A 82 -14.83 -20.35 -19.64
C SER A 82 -14.66 -18.87 -19.99
N LYS A 83 -14.53 -17.98 -18.99
CA LYS A 83 -14.48 -16.52 -19.16
C LYS A 83 -13.12 -15.92 -18.82
N MET A 84 -12.03 -16.65 -19.00
CA MET A 84 -10.69 -16.05 -18.97
C MET A 84 -10.48 -15.16 -20.22
N VAL A 85 -11.14 -14.01 -20.21
CA VAL A 85 -11.00 -12.94 -21.22
C VAL A 85 -9.79 -12.09 -20.83
N PRO A 86 -8.99 -11.57 -21.79
CA PRO A 86 -7.97 -10.58 -21.48
C PRO A 86 -8.52 -9.45 -20.58
N GLY A 87 -7.89 -9.20 -19.42
CA GLY A 87 -8.39 -8.28 -18.38
C GLY A 87 -9.11 -8.92 -17.18
N PHE A 88 -9.13 -10.25 -17.09
CA PHE A 88 -9.81 -11.01 -16.02
C PHE A 88 -9.21 -10.82 -14.62
N LEU A 89 -7.90 -10.58 -14.53
CA LEU A 89 -7.25 -10.12 -13.30
C LEU A 89 -7.38 -8.60 -13.26
N ARG A 90 -8.17 -8.07 -12.31
CA ARG A 90 -8.10 -6.63 -12.04
C ARG A 90 -6.77 -6.35 -11.37
N THR A 91 -6.10 -5.30 -11.82
CA THR A 91 -4.76 -4.96 -11.38
C THR A 91 -4.61 -3.46 -11.19
N ALA A 92 -3.83 -3.06 -10.20
CA ALA A 92 -3.26 -1.73 -10.14
C ALA A 92 -1.75 -1.87 -10.40
N SER A 93 -1.18 -1.05 -11.27
CA SER A 93 0.25 -1.08 -11.58
C SER A 93 0.86 0.30 -11.51
N PHE A 94 2.05 0.38 -10.94
CA PHE A 94 2.94 1.54 -11.05
C PHE A 94 4.12 1.20 -11.93
N ASN A 95 4.43 2.09 -12.85
CA ASN A 95 5.46 1.89 -13.86
C ASN A 95 6.52 2.99 -13.73
N MET A 96 7.70 2.61 -13.27
CA MET A 96 8.91 3.43 -13.31
C MET A 96 9.73 3.02 -14.53
N GLY A 97 9.26 3.44 -15.71
CA GLY A 97 9.90 3.21 -17.02
C GLY A 97 9.78 1.79 -17.61
N CYS A 98 9.09 0.86 -16.96
CA CYS A 98 8.71 -0.43 -17.55
C CYS A 98 7.38 -0.92 -16.96
N GLY A 99 6.81 -1.99 -17.54
CA GLY A 99 5.58 -2.62 -17.05
C GLY A 99 4.46 -2.66 -18.09
N PRO A 100 3.25 -3.08 -17.67
CA PRO A 100 2.10 -3.16 -18.57
C PRO A 100 1.57 -1.77 -18.95
N GLU A 101 1.04 -1.63 -20.17
CA GLU A 101 0.54 -0.34 -20.70
C GLU A 101 -0.55 0.32 -19.85
N TYR A 102 -1.36 -0.47 -19.14
CA TYR A 102 -2.40 0.04 -18.24
C TYR A 102 -1.87 0.58 -16.91
N GLY A 103 -0.58 0.42 -16.62
CA GLY A 103 0.03 0.89 -15.39
C GLY A 103 0.17 2.41 -15.36
N LYS A 104 -0.01 2.99 -14.18
CA LYS A 104 0.21 4.42 -13.98
C LYS A 104 1.71 4.69 -13.95
N GLU A 105 2.16 5.66 -14.75
CA GLU A 105 3.54 6.12 -14.70
C GLU A 105 3.87 6.72 -13.33
N VAL A 106 5.04 6.36 -12.80
CA VAL A 106 5.64 6.94 -11.60
C VAL A 106 6.91 7.64 -12.01
N THR A 107 6.92 8.95 -11.81
CA THR A 107 8.04 9.82 -12.18
C THR A 107 9.07 9.92 -11.05
N GLU A 108 10.25 10.43 -11.36
CA GLU A 108 11.25 10.78 -10.34
C GLU A 108 10.72 11.82 -9.34
N SER A 109 9.87 12.75 -9.79
CA SER A 109 9.22 13.73 -8.92
C SER A 109 8.24 13.08 -7.95
N ASP A 110 7.47 12.08 -8.40
CA ASP A 110 6.57 11.31 -7.52
C ASP A 110 7.40 10.59 -6.43
N MET A 111 8.49 9.93 -6.84
CA MET A 111 9.38 9.26 -5.90
C MET A 111 10.04 10.22 -4.91
N ALA A 112 10.40 11.44 -5.34
CA ALA A 112 10.95 12.44 -4.44
C ALA A 112 9.93 12.88 -3.37
N VAL A 113 8.66 13.07 -3.74
CA VAL A 113 7.57 13.34 -2.78
C VAL A 113 7.44 12.17 -1.80
N PHE A 114 7.49 10.93 -2.31
CA PHE A 114 7.41 9.76 -1.45
C PHE A 114 8.60 9.66 -0.47
N GLU A 115 9.82 9.84 -0.95
CA GLU A 115 11.01 9.76 -0.10
C GLU A 115 11.03 10.83 1.00
N GLU A 116 10.57 12.05 0.70
CA GLU A 116 10.47 13.13 1.68
C GLU A 116 9.42 12.83 2.76
N ASN A 117 8.23 12.38 2.35
CA ASN A 117 7.20 11.93 3.29
C ASN A 117 7.70 10.76 4.17
N LEU A 118 8.51 9.84 3.61
CA LEU A 118 9.08 8.71 4.35
C LEU A 118 10.03 9.20 5.42
N ARG A 119 10.91 10.14 5.04
CA ARG A 119 11.89 10.74 5.91
C ARG A 119 11.21 11.46 7.07
N GLN A 120 10.21 12.30 6.79
CA GLN A 120 9.44 12.99 7.82
C GLN A 120 8.77 12.03 8.80
N LEU A 121 8.16 10.94 8.29
CA LEU A 121 7.56 9.91 9.13
C LEU A 121 8.59 9.23 10.04
N LEU A 122 9.73 8.84 9.50
CA LEU A 122 10.79 8.17 10.26
C LEU A 122 11.46 9.11 11.28
N ASP A 123 11.66 10.37 10.92
CA ASP A 123 12.18 11.41 11.82
C ASP A 123 11.22 11.65 12.98
N LYS A 124 9.90 11.68 12.70
CA LYS A 124 8.86 11.77 13.73
C LYS A 124 8.90 10.57 14.67
N ILE A 125 8.89 9.34 14.13
CA ILE A 125 8.96 8.11 14.93
C ILE A 125 10.20 8.12 15.84
N LYS A 126 11.35 8.53 15.30
CA LYS A 126 12.62 8.58 16.04
C LYS A 126 12.61 9.66 17.13
N THR A 127 12.02 10.81 16.86
CA THR A 127 12.06 11.98 17.77
C THR A 127 11.03 11.85 18.88
N ASP A 128 9.80 11.48 18.54
CA ASP A 128 8.71 11.40 19.51
C ASP A 128 8.99 10.28 20.51
N ASN A 129 9.58 9.16 20.05
CA ASN A 129 9.92 7.98 20.86
C ASN A 129 8.78 7.53 21.81
N VAL A 130 7.55 7.86 21.44
CA VAL A 130 6.31 7.62 22.17
C VAL A 130 5.37 6.94 21.19
N PHE A 131 4.97 5.72 21.53
CA PHE A 131 3.89 5.04 20.85
C PHE A 131 2.57 5.54 21.45
N SER A 132 2.06 6.67 20.92
CA SER A 132 0.73 7.14 21.31
C SER A 132 -0.33 6.19 20.75
N PRO A 133 -1.23 5.66 21.61
CA PRO A 133 -2.38 4.86 21.17
C PRO A 133 -3.50 5.74 20.61
N ASP A 134 -3.32 7.07 20.60
CA ASP A 134 -4.37 7.98 20.18
C ASP A 134 -4.67 7.80 18.69
N PRO A 135 -5.94 7.57 18.33
CA PRO A 135 -6.33 7.49 16.94
C PRO A 135 -6.03 8.83 16.26
N ASN A 136 -5.42 8.75 15.09
CA ASN A 136 -5.18 9.92 14.24
C ASN A 136 -6.48 10.71 14.05
N ALA A 137 -6.44 12.01 14.36
CA ALA A 137 -7.58 12.92 14.29
C ALA A 137 -8.00 13.24 12.83
N ASP A 138 -7.20 12.84 11.84
CA ASP A 138 -7.57 12.96 10.44
C ASP A 138 -8.86 12.17 10.15
N LYS A 139 -9.86 12.86 9.62
CA LYS A 139 -11.17 12.31 9.20
C LYS A 139 -11.05 11.13 8.21
N ASN A 140 -9.97 11.07 7.43
CA ASN A 140 -9.71 10.02 6.47
C ASN A 140 -8.89 8.86 7.05
N ALA A 141 -8.38 9.00 8.29
CA ALA A 141 -7.63 7.95 8.92
C ALA A 141 -8.55 6.78 9.30
N ARG A 142 -8.13 5.59 8.88
CA ARG A 142 -8.73 4.32 9.28
C ARG A 142 -8.27 3.98 10.70
N THR A 143 -8.94 4.54 11.69
CA THR A 143 -8.61 4.37 13.11
C THR A 143 -9.63 3.48 13.83
N CYS A 144 -9.32 3.12 15.08
CA CYS A 144 -10.25 2.44 15.99
C CYS A 144 -11.52 3.26 16.28
N LYS A 145 -11.48 4.61 16.18
CA LYS A 145 -12.65 5.50 16.34
C LYS A 145 -13.54 5.59 15.10
N ASN A 146 -12.95 5.58 13.89
CA ASN A 146 -13.69 5.66 12.61
C ASN A 146 -13.99 4.27 12.02
N ARG A 147 -14.30 3.29 12.88
CA ARG A 147 -14.30 1.86 12.55
C ARG A 147 -15.27 1.49 11.42
N ASN A 148 -14.78 0.72 10.46
CA ASN A 148 -15.60 -0.25 9.74
C ASN A 148 -15.74 -1.49 10.66
N LYS A 149 -16.94 -2.06 10.78
CA LYS A 149 -17.25 -3.21 11.68
C LYS A 149 -16.33 -4.43 11.50
N ASN A 150 -15.66 -4.53 10.35
CA ASN A 150 -14.78 -5.65 10.00
C ASN A 150 -13.29 -5.42 10.32
N MET A 151 -12.87 -4.24 10.79
CA MET A 151 -11.48 -3.98 11.17
C MET A 151 -11.29 -4.14 12.69
N ARG A 152 -10.58 -5.20 13.09
CA ARG A 152 -10.17 -5.43 14.48
C ARG A 152 -8.72 -4.98 14.66
N CYS A 153 -8.47 -4.21 15.72
CA CYS A 153 -7.10 -3.92 16.15
C CYS A 153 -6.73 -5.01 17.15
N GLU A 154 -5.70 -5.80 16.87
CA GLU A 154 -5.29 -6.92 17.74
C GLU A 154 -4.83 -6.44 19.14
N PHE A 155 -4.40 -5.18 19.23
CA PHE A 155 -3.96 -4.56 20.48
C PHE A 155 -5.06 -3.78 21.20
N GLU A 156 -6.32 -3.86 20.75
CA GLU A 156 -7.44 -3.13 21.35
C GLU A 156 -7.56 -3.37 22.86
N ALA A 157 -7.38 -4.61 23.30
CA ALA A 157 -7.45 -4.98 24.73
C ALA A 157 -6.35 -4.33 25.60
N PHE A 158 -5.28 -3.83 25.00
CA PHE A 158 -4.15 -3.18 25.68
C PHE A 158 -4.12 -1.67 25.42
N CYS A 159 -5.11 -1.14 24.69
CA CYS A 159 -5.15 0.25 24.29
C CYS A 159 -5.82 1.11 25.37
N GLU A 160 -5.03 1.97 26.02
CA GLU A 160 -5.52 2.89 27.06
C GLU A 160 -6.62 3.82 26.53
N ALA A 161 -6.58 4.19 25.25
CA ALA A 161 -7.57 5.07 24.61
C ALA A 161 -8.97 4.41 24.42
N VAL A 162 -9.07 3.08 24.45
CA VAL A 162 -10.35 2.35 24.37
C VAL A 162 -10.95 2.16 25.78
N SER A 163 -10.11 2.06 26.79
CA SER A 163 -10.51 1.89 28.20
C SER A 163 -11.27 3.11 28.76
N ASN A 164 -10.97 4.31 28.25
CA ASN A 164 -11.58 5.56 28.69
C ASN A 164 -12.88 5.93 27.93
N GLY A 165 -13.21 5.23 26.84
CA GLY A 165 -14.42 5.51 26.04
C GLY A 165 -15.70 4.83 26.56
N ASN A 166 -15.58 3.84 27.46
CA ASN A 166 -16.73 3.12 28.03
C ASN A 166 -17.24 3.75 29.34
N GLN A 167 -16.69 4.89 29.79
CA GLN A 167 -17.17 5.57 31.00
C GLN A 167 -18.11 6.75 30.72
N ASP A 168 -18.25 7.18 29.47
CA ASP A 168 -19.03 8.38 29.11
C ASP A 168 -20.43 8.09 28.56
N ASP A 169 -20.83 6.81 28.43
CA ASP A 169 -22.17 6.39 27.96
C ASP A 169 -23.17 6.05 29.09
N GLU A 170 -22.80 6.26 30.36
CA GLU A 170 -23.72 6.14 31.51
C GLU A 170 -23.89 7.48 32.25
N LYS A 171 -24.61 8.45 31.66
CA LYS A 171 -25.32 9.51 32.42
C LYS A 171 -26.60 9.95 31.73
#